data_AF-A0A7S2W6Z3-F1
#
_entry.id   AF-A0A7S2W6Z3-F1
#
_cell.length_a   1.000
_cell.length_b   1.000
_cell.length_c   1.000
_cell.angle_alpha   90.00
_cell.angle_beta   90.00
_cell.angle_gamma   90.00
#
_symmetry.space_group_name_H-M   'P 1'
#
loop_
_entity.id
_entity.type
_entity.pdbx_description
1 polymer ?
#
loop_
_entity_poly.entity_id
_entity_poly.type
_entity_poly.pdbx_seq_one_letter_code
_entity_poly.pdbx_strand_id
1 'polypeptide(L)'
;FKEHGIEQVDRVVKEPKKIRPKMEKPPYNGFGSEEDSLGSFYNLVPKPPRKNFERLRKFDMKKIHFRVELVSSIPQDMNRRFDLNFHLDDETLSLYEPKRRNSGITGGKFLERGKYVN
;
A
#
# COMPACT_ATOMS: atom_id res chain seq x y z
N PHE A 1 17.29 65.13 0.28
CA PHE A 1 16.33 64.17 0.88
C PHE A 1 16.24 64.33 2.40
N LYS A 2 17.32 64.16 3.19
CA LYS A 2 17.29 64.44 4.65
C LYS A 2 17.16 65.92 5.04
N GLU A 3 17.71 66.86 4.25
CA GLU A 3 17.62 68.30 4.53
C GLU A 3 16.23 68.93 4.32
N HIS A 4 15.28 68.20 3.73
CA HIS A 4 13.89 68.63 3.55
C HIS A 4 12.89 67.89 4.47
N GLY A 5 13.39 67.19 5.51
CA GLY A 5 12.55 66.49 6.48
C GLY A 5 11.85 65.22 5.96
N ILE A 6 12.27 64.68 4.81
CA ILE A 6 11.68 63.47 4.23
C ILE A 6 12.64 62.30 4.46
N GLU A 7 12.29 61.43 5.40
CA GLU A 7 12.99 60.17 5.63
C GLU A 7 12.47 59.10 4.67
N GLN A 8 13.35 58.59 3.80
CA GLN A 8 13.02 57.46 2.94
C GLN A 8 13.21 56.16 3.74
N VAL A 9 12.09 55.52 4.09
CA VAL A 9 12.10 54.21 4.74
C VAL A 9 12.42 53.16 3.68
N ASP A 10 13.41 52.30 3.93
CA ASP A 10 13.76 51.19 3.04
C ASP A 10 12.60 50.20 2.93
N ARG A 11 11.80 50.34 1.88
CA ARG A 11 10.69 49.42 1.59
C ARG A 11 11.27 48.16 0.96
N VAL A 12 11.62 47.19 1.79
CA VAL A 12 12.03 45.86 1.34
C VAL A 12 10.81 45.14 0.75
N VAL A 13 10.66 45.21 -0.57
CA VAL A 13 9.66 44.42 -1.30
C VAL A 13 10.14 42.97 -1.32
N LYS A 14 9.49 42.08 -0.57
CA LYS A 14 9.73 40.64 -0.69
C LYS A 14 9.18 40.15 -2.02
N GLU A 15 10.06 39.85 -2.97
CA GLU A 15 9.67 39.23 -4.22
C GLU A 15 8.99 37.87 -3.96
N PRO A 16 7.94 37.53 -4.71
CA PRO A 16 7.31 36.22 -4.60
C PRO A 16 8.32 35.14 -4.99
N LYS A 17 8.45 34.11 -4.15
CA LYS A 17 9.35 32.97 -4.44
C LYS A 17 8.85 32.25 -5.70
N LYS A 18 9.66 32.21 -6.75
CA LYS A 18 9.38 31.40 -7.95
C LYS A 18 9.29 29.93 -7.55
N ILE A 19 8.12 29.32 -7.74
CA ILE A 19 7.90 27.90 -7.48
C ILE A 19 8.53 27.13 -8.65
N ARG A 20 9.50 26.26 -8.35
CA ARG A 20 10.06 25.35 -9.35
C ARG A 20 9.06 24.22 -9.62
N PRO A 21 8.90 23.78 -10.89
CA PRO A 21 8.10 22.61 -11.19
C PRO A 21 8.69 21.40 -10.45
N LYS A 22 7.85 20.65 -9.74
CA LYS A 22 8.24 19.37 -9.14
C LYS A 22 8.13 18.31 -10.23
N MET A 23 9.12 17.44 -10.33
CA MET A 23 9.01 16.27 -11.20
C MET A 23 7.86 15.39 -10.72
N GLU A 24 7.03 14.96 -11.65
CA GLU A 24 6.01 13.94 -11.40
C GLU A 24 6.67 12.58 -11.22
N LYS A 25 6.03 11.73 -10.43
CA LYS A 25 6.51 10.36 -10.23
C LYS A 25 6.32 9.59 -11.53
N PRO A 26 7.30 8.78 -11.96
CA PRO A 26 7.12 7.93 -13.12
C PRO A 26 6.03 6.88 -12.87
N PRO A 27 5.37 6.39 -13.93
CA PRO A 27 4.47 5.25 -13.81
C PRO A 27 5.25 4.02 -13.32
N TYR A 28 4.55 3.13 -12.62
CA TYR A 28 5.14 1.89 -12.14
C TYR A 28 5.59 1.01 -13.31
N ASN A 29 6.82 0.50 -13.23
CA ASN A 29 7.49 -0.24 -14.31
C ASN A 29 7.18 -1.75 -14.32
N GLY A 30 6.33 -2.24 -13.42
CA GLY A 30 5.93 -3.65 -13.35
C GLY A 30 6.89 -4.57 -12.58
N PHE A 31 8.03 -4.06 -12.11
CA PHE A 31 9.00 -4.84 -11.35
C PHE A 31 9.00 -4.49 -9.87
N GLY A 32 9.04 -5.52 -9.02
CA GLY A 32 9.10 -5.36 -7.56
C GLY A 32 7.76 -4.96 -6.95
N SER A 33 7.79 -4.02 -6.01
CA SER A 33 6.59 -3.37 -5.47
C SER A 33 6.62 -1.88 -5.82
N GLU A 34 5.44 -1.25 -5.88
CA GLU A 34 5.36 0.19 -6.13
C GLU A 34 6.12 0.99 -5.06
N GLU A 35 6.05 0.55 -3.81
CA GLU A 35 6.77 1.12 -2.66
C GLU A 35 8.31 1.08 -2.87
N ASP A 36 8.82 -0.01 -3.45
CA ASP A 36 10.24 -0.19 -3.73
C ASP A 36 10.70 0.66 -4.93
N SER A 37 9.91 0.68 -6.01
CA SER A 37 10.15 1.51 -7.19
C SER A 37 10.16 3.02 -6.85
N LEU A 38 9.30 3.45 -5.92
CA LEU A 38 9.32 4.82 -5.40
C LEU A 38 10.62 5.14 -4.65
N GLY A 39 11.22 4.17 -3.97
CA GLY A 39 12.51 4.32 -3.30
C GLY A 39 13.60 4.80 -4.25
N SER A 40 13.62 4.25 -5.47
CA SER A 40 14.55 4.62 -6.54
C SER A 40 14.28 6.02 -7.12
N PHE A 41 13.01 6.44 -7.16
CA PHE A 41 12.66 7.80 -7.59
C PHE A 41 13.09 8.87 -6.57
N TYR A 42 12.95 8.58 -5.28
CA TYR A 42 13.24 9.56 -4.22
C TYR A 42 14.72 9.68 -3.87
N ASN A 43 15.52 8.64 -4.05
CA ASN A 43 16.93 8.60 -3.63
C ASN A 43 17.80 7.97 -4.72
N LEU A 44 19.01 8.53 -4.91
CA LEU A 44 20.02 7.92 -5.78
C LEU A 44 20.41 6.50 -5.30
N VAL A 45 20.51 6.33 -3.98
CA VAL A 45 20.70 5.02 -3.34
C VAL A 45 19.36 4.62 -2.73
N PRO A 46 18.66 3.60 -3.29
CA PRO A 46 17.35 3.20 -2.80
C PRO A 46 17.47 2.69 -1.37
N LYS A 47 16.54 3.15 -0.52
CA LYS A 47 16.43 2.69 0.86
C LYS A 47 15.28 1.69 0.96
N PRO A 48 15.43 0.61 1.73
CA PRO A 48 14.36 -0.36 1.88
C PRO A 48 13.10 0.32 2.46
N PRO A 49 11.90 -0.05 1.98
CA PRO A 49 10.66 0.53 2.46
C PRO A 49 10.48 0.23 3.94
N ARG A 50 10.09 1.25 4.71
CA ARG A 50 9.88 1.14 6.15
C ARG A 50 8.54 0.46 6.43
N LYS A 51 8.55 -0.51 7.35
CA LYS A 51 7.33 -1.15 7.85
C LYS A 51 6.61 -0.23 8.84
N ASN A 52 5.27 -0.29 8.85
CA ASN A 52 4.43 0.45 9.78
C ASN A 52 4.44 -0.23 11.17
N PHE A 53 5.45 0.10 11.99
CA PHE A 53 5.66 -0.51 13.31
C PHE A 53 4.50 -0.28 14.29
N GLU A 54 3.82 0.85 14.23
CA GLU A 54 2.66 1.12 15.08
C GLU A 54 1.52 0.15 14.80
N ARG A 55 1.24 -0.12 13.53
CA ARG A 55 0.20 -1.06 13.12
C ARG A 55 0.58 -2.48 13.50
N LEU A 56 1.82 -2.87 13.20
CA LEU A 56 2.37 -4.16 13.60
C LEU A 56 2.21 -4.39 15.12
N ARG A 57 2.58 -3.40 15.95
CA ARG A 57 2.47 -3.51 17.41
C ARG A 57 1.02 -3.59 17.90
N LYS A 58 0.10 -2.83 17.30
CA LYS A 58 -1.32 -2.75 17.73
C LYS A 58 -2.12 -4.00 17.34
N PHE A 59 -1.83 -4.54 16.17
CA PHE A 59 -2.57 -5.62 15.54
C PHE A 59 -1.77 -6.91 15.41
N ASP A 60 -0.68 -7.05 16.16
CA ASP A 60 0.15 -8.24 16.14
C ASP A 60 -0.68 -9.51 16.35
N MET A 61 -0.49 -10.48 15.48
CA MET A 61 -1.23 -11.75 15.42
C MET A 61 -2.77 -11.63 15.31
N LYS A 62 -3.32 -10.43 15.10
CA LYS A 62 -4.77 -10.25 14.90
C LYS A 62 -5.11 -10.39 13.43
N LYS A 63 -6.10 -11.24 13.17
CA LYS A 63 -6.65 -11.45 11.84
C LYS A 63 -8.16 -11.46 11.89
N ILE A 64 -8.79 -10.99 10.83
CA ILE A 64 -10.22 -11.15 10.61
C ILE A 64 -10.40 -12.43 9.80
N HIS A 65 -11.23 -13.33 10.31
CA HIS A 65 -11.51 -14.61 9.69
C HIS A 65 -12.95 -14.65 9.18
N PHE A 66 -13.12 -14.91 7.90
CA PHE A 66 -14.41 -15.08 7.26
C PHE A 66 -14.49 -16.45 6.60
N ARG A 67 -15.68 -17.04 6.62
CA ARG A 67 -16.00 -18.16 5.75
C ARG A 67 -16.67 -17.63 4.49
N VAL A 68 -16.11 -18.00 3.34
CA VAL A 68 -16.57 -17.53 2.04
C VAL A 68 -16.86 -18.70 1.11
N GLU A 69 -17.76 -18.48 0.16
CA GLU A 69 -18.10 -19.43 -0.90
C GLU A 69 -17.76 -18.81 -2.25
N LEU A 70 -17.21 -19.61 -3.17
CA LEU A 70 -16.81 -19.14 -4.48
C LEU A 70 -18.01 -19.10 -5.41
N VAL A 71 -18.40 -17.90 -5.83
CA VAL A 71 -19.45 -17.72 -6.85
C VAL A 71 -18.82 -17.97 -8.21
N SER A 72 -19.08 -19.14 -8.79
CA SER A 72 -18.55 -19.56 -10.09
C SER A 72 -19.66 -20.14 -10.95
N SER A 73 -19.57 -19.96 -12.27
CA SER A 73 -20.43 -20.64 -13.25
C SER A 73 -20.03 -22.12 -13.45
N ILE A 74 -18.85 -22.51 -12.97
CA ILE A 74 -18.31 -23.87 -13.05
C ILE A 74 -18.97 -24.73 -11.97
N PRO A 75 -19.69 -25.81 -12.32
CA PRO A 75 -20.43 -26.64 -11.35
C PRO A 75 -19.54 -27.23 -10.24
N GLN A 76 -18.27 -27.53 -10.55
CA GLN A 76 -17.30 -28.07 -9.61
C GLN A 76 -16.93 -27.07 -8.50
N ASP A 77 -17.01 -25.77 -8.80
CA ASP A 77 -16.58 -24.70 -7.90
C ASP A 77 -17.72 -24.13 -7.05
N MET A 78 -18.98 -24.28 -7.47
CA MET A 78 -20.16 -23.67 -6.81
C MET A 78 -20.32 -24.02 -5.32
N ASN A 79 -19.77 -25.14 -4.86
CA ASN A 79 -19.89 -25.62 -3.48
C ASN A 79 -18.55 -25.59 -2.71
N ARG A 80 -17.53 -24.91 -3.25
CA ARG A 80 -16.24 -24.77 -2.60
C ARG A 80 -16.31 -23.66 -1.56
N ARG A 81 -15.89 -24.01 -0.34
CA ARG A 81 -15.84 -23.12 0.82
C ARG A 81 -14.40 -22.80 1.12
N PHE A 82 -14.13 -21.56 1.46
CA PHE A 82 -12.80 -21.09 1.82
C PHE A 82 -12.86 -20.35 3.16
N ASP A 83 -11.78 -20.45 3.91
CA ASP A 83 -11.50 -19.66 5.09
C ASP A 83 -10.58 -18.51 4.65
N LEU A 84 -11.15 -17.30 4.59
CA LEU A 84 -10.48 -16.06 4.24
C LEU A 84 -9.90 -15.43 5.50
N ASN A 85 -8.59 -15.24 5.53
CA ASN A 85 -7.90 -14.58 6.62
C ASN A 85 -7.32 -13.25 6.12
N PHE A 86 -7.77 -12.15 6.72
CA PHE A 86 -7.20 -10.83 6.52
C PHE A 86 -6.34 -10.45 7.74
N HIS A 87 -5.04 -10.25 7.50
CA HIS A 87 -4.05 -9.97 8.52
C HIS A 87 -3.95 -8.45 8.75
N LEU A 88 -4.23 -8.02 9.99
CA LEU A 88 -4.36 -6.60 10.31
C LEU A 88 -3.01 -5.90 10.52
N ASP A 89 -1.96 -6.66 10.80
CA ASP A 89 -0.59 -6.18 10.96
C ASP A 89 -0.01 -5.65 9.63
N ASP A 90 -0.14 -6.39 8.54
CA ASP A 90 0.48 -6.08 7.24
C ASP A 90 -0.52 -5.90 6.08
N GLU A 91 -1.83 -5.91 6.35
CA GLU A 91 -2.91 -5.79 5.36
C GLU A 91 -2.84 -6.86 4.25
N THR A 92 -2.32 -8.04 4.59
CA THR A 92 -2.25 -9.15 3.64
C THR A 92 -3.44 -10.08 3.77
N LEU A 93 -3.77 -10.73 2.66
CA LEU A 93 -4.88 -11.68 2.58
C LEU A 93 -4.33 -13.07 2.31
N SER A 94 -4.99 -14.10 2.86
CA SER A 94 -4.72 -15.50 2.52
C SER A 94 -6.03 -16.28 2.49
N LEU A 95 -6.11 -17.29 1.61
CA LEU A 95 -7.26 -18.15 1.46
C LEU A 95 -6.86 -19.61 1.68
N TYR A 96 -7.64 -20.31 2.49
CA TYR A 96 -7.45 -21.73 2.75
C TYR A 96 -8.74 -22.50 2.48
N GLU A 97 -8.64 -23.62 1.78
CA GLU A 97 -9.75 -24.53 1.53
C GLU A 97 -9.71 -25.68 2.55
N PRO A 98 -10.70 -25.79 3.46
CA PRO A 98 -10.78 -26.91 4.38
C PRO A 98 -10.96 -28.24 3.64
N LYS A 99 -10.23 -29.26 4.06
CA LYS A 99 -10.34 -30.61 3.51
C LYS A 99 -11.71 -31.20 3.80
N ARG A 100 -12.45 -31.57 2.75
CA ARG A 100 -13.76 -32.24 2.86
C ARG A 100 -13.63 -33.72 2.47
N ARG A 101 -14.26 -34.61 3.25
CA ARG A 101 -14.31 -36.03 2.90
C ARG A 101 -15.20 -36.21 1.65
N ASN A 102 -14.78 -37.12 0.77
CA ASN A 102 -15.52 -37.50 -0.44
C ASN A 102 -15.79 -36.35 -1.43
N SER A 103 -15.06 -35.23 -1.36
CA SER A 103 -15.23 -34.11 -2.31
C SER A 103 -14.47 -34.31 -3.62
N GLY A 104 -13.48 -35.21 -3.65
CA GLY A 104 -12.55 -35.34 -4.80
C GLY A 104 -11.59 -34.17 -4.98
N ILE A 105 -11.61 -33.18 -4.07
CA ILE A 105 -10.78 -31.96 -4.13
C ILE A 105 -9.76 -32.01 -3.00
N THR A 106 -8.49 -31.79 -3.34
CA THR A 106 -7.42 -31.62 -2.36
C THR A 106 -7.55 -30.24 -1.73
N GLY A 107 -8.01 -30.17 -0.48
CA GLY A 107 -8.00 -28.93 0.29
C GLY A 107 -6.57 -28.46 0.60
N GLY A 108 -6.43 -27.23 1.08
CA GLY A 108 -5.13 -26.64 1.39
C GLY A 108 -5.08 -25.14 1.17
N LYS A 109 -3.86 -24.62 1.03
CA LYS A 109 -3.62 -23.19 0.72
C LYS A 109 -4.09 -22.92 -0.71
N PHE A 110 -5.13 -22.10 -0.85
CA PHE A 110 -5.64 -21.67 -2.16
C PHE A 110 -4.97 -20.37 -2.62
N LEU A 111 -4.77 -19.43 -1.69
CA LEU A 111 -4.06 -18.17 -1.93
C LEU A 111 -3.04 -17.94 -0.82
N GLU A 112 -1.79 -17.75 -1.21
CA GLU A 112 -0.71 -17.43 -0.29
C GLU A 112 -0.92 -16.06 0.37
N ARG A 113 -0.39 -15.89 1.59
CA ARG A 113 -0.38 -14.60 2.27
C ARG A 113 0.37 -13.57 1.43
N GLY A 114 -0.33 -12.56 0.95
CA GLY A 114 0.23 -11.51 0.11
C GLY A 114 -0.64 -10.25 0.10
N LYS A 115 -0.07 -9.15 -0.41
CA LYS A 115 -0.84 -7.96 -0.74
C LYS A 115 -1.46 -8.18 -2.12
N TYR A 116 -2.78 -8.06 -2.21
CA TYR A 116 -3.52 -8.19 -3.45
C TYR A 116 -4.24 -6.88 -3.71
N VAL A 117 -4.08 -6.35 -4.93
CA VAL A 117 -4.76 -5.14 -5.41
C VAL A 117 -5.90 -5.56 -6.34
N ASN A 118 -6.92 -4.71 -6.43
CA ASN A 118 -8.02 -4.87 -7.39
C ASN A 118 -7.61 -4.41 -8.79
#